data_AF-A0A383AJX4-F1
#
_entry.id   AF-A0A383AJX4-F1
#
_cell.length_a   1.000
_cell.length_b   1.000
_cell.length_c   1.000
_cell.angle_alpha   90.00
_cell.angle_beta   90.00
_cell.angle_gamma   90.00
#
_symmetry.space_group_name_H-M   'P 1'
#
loop_
_entity.id
_entity.type
_entity.pdbx_description
1 polymer ?
#
loop_
_entity_poly.entity_id
_entity_poly.type
_entity_poly.pdbx_seq_one_letter_code
_entity_poly.pdbx_strand_id
1 'polypeptide(L)'
;MILGPTPDSGYTMELHYYYYPETITTATTTWIGDNFSSVLLYGSILEAYTFMKGEPDMMAEYQKRYDASLVMLKELAEYKNRNDTYRAGQGRRAVV
;
A
#
# COMPACT_ATOMS: atom_id res chain seq x y z
N MET A 1 -40.52 3.42 6.37
CA MET A 1 -40.58 2.44 7.48
C MET A 1 -39.97 1.16 6.95
N ILE A 2 -38.74 0.84 7.37
CA ILE A 2 -38.09 -0.42 7.00
C ILE A 2 -38.10 -1.32 8.24
N LEU A 3 -38.73 -2.47 8.10
CA LEU A 3 -38.83 -3.51 9.11
C LEU A 3 -37.64 -4.45 8.88
N GLY A 4 -36.62 -4.34 9.72
CA GLY A 4 -35.46 -5.23 9.75
C GLY A 4 -34.94 -5.34 11.19
N PRO A 5 -34.39 -6.49 11.59
CA PRO A 5 -33.96 -6.73 12.96
C PRO A 5 -32.90 -5.69 13.37
N THR A 6 -33.09 -5.09 14.54
CA THR A 6 -32.10 -4.21 15.17
C THR A 6 -30.84 -5.05 15.45
N PRO A 7 -29.67 -4.68 14.90
CA PRO A 7 -28.44 -5.44 15.13
C PRO A 7 -28.09 -5.50 16.62
N ASP A 8 -27.71 -6.68 17.11
CA ASP A 8 -27.27 -6.91 18.50
C ASP A 8 -25.99 -6.13 18.86
N SER A 9 -25.23 -5.72 17.84
CA SER A 9 -24.06 -4.85 17.95
C SER A 9 -23.95 -3.95 16.71
N GLY A 10 -23.39 -2.76 16.89
CA GLY A 10 -23.07 -1.86 15.78
C GLY A 10 -21.93 -2.44 14.96
N TYR A 11 -22.25 -3.30 13.99
CA TYR A 11 -21.26 -3.78 13.02
C TYR A 11 -20.81 -2.59 12.17
N THR A 12 -19.58 -2.14 12.38
CA THR A 12 -18.91 -1.15 11.53
C THR A 12 -18.64 -1.78 10.17
N MET A 13 -19.42 -1.34 9.17
CA MET A 13 -19.24 -1.71 7.78
C MET A 13 -18.31 -0.68 7.13
N GLU A 14 -17.07 -1.06 6.84
CA GLU A 14 -16.14 -0.20 6.11
C GLU A 14 -16.30 -0.43 4.60
N LEU A 15 -16.86 0.56 3.91
CA LEU A 15 -17.01 0.53 2.46
C LEU A 15 -15.79 1.18 1.82
N HIS A 16 -14.88 0.35 1.30
CA HIS A 16 -13.71 0.82 0.56
C HIS A 16 -14.12 1.29 -0.85
N TYR A 17 -14.59 2.53 -0.96
CA TYR A 17 -14.62 3.23 -2.25
C TYR A 17 -13.19 3.55 -2.68
N TYR A 18 -12.90 3.49 -3.98
CA TYR A 18 -11.64 3.96 -4.59
C TYR A 18 -11.48 5.48 -4.43
N TYR A 19 -11.33 5.93 -3.19
CA TYR A 19 -11.04 7.29 -2.82
C TYR A 19 -9.54 7.52 -2.95
N TYR A 20 -9.16 8.65 -3.52
CA TYR A 20 -7.76 9.07 -3.49
C TYR A 20 -7.40 9.35 -2.03
N PRO A 21 -6.51 8.55 -1.40
CA PRO A 21 -6.22 8.72 0.00
C PRO A 21 -5.64 10.11 0.26
N GLU A 22 -5.89 10.60 1.46
CA GLU A 22 -5.35 11.88 1.88
C GLU A 22 -3.81 11.84 1.85
N THR A 23 -3.21 12.97 1.47
CA THR A 23 -1.74 13.09 1.35
C THR A 23 -1.05 12.89 2.69
N ILE A 24 0.21 12.45 2.69
CA ILE A 24 1.03 12.27 3.90
C ILE A 24 1.18 13.55 4.74
N THR A 25 0.98 14.73 4.15
CA THR A 25 0.99 16.00 4.87
C THR A 25 -0.26 16.23 5.72
N THR A 26 -1.36 15.56 5.40
CA THR A 26 -2.64 15.72 6.09
C THR A 26 -3.00 14.49 6.92
N ALA A 27 -2.76 13.30 6.38
CA ALA A 27 -2.86 12.06 7.13
C ALA A 27 -1.59 11.84 7.96
N THR A 28 -1.67 12.11 9.26
CA THR A 28 -0.55 11.89 10.21
C THR A 28 -0.15 10.41 10.31
N THR A 29 -1.11 9.51 10.07
CA THR A 29 -0.91 8.06 10.01
C THR A 29 -1.45 7.55 8.68
N THR A 30 -0.57 7.06 7.83
CA THR A 30 -0.95 6.44 6.55
C THR A 30 -0.61 4.97 6.59
N TRP A 31 -1.40 4.15 5.91
CA TRP A 31 -1.12 2.71 5.86
C TRP A 31 0.28 2.41 5.31
N ILE A 32 0.75 3.18 4.33
CA ILE A 32 2.12 3.06 3.81
C ILE A 32 3.15 3.53 4.85
N GLY A 33 2.87 4.58 5.61
CA GLY A 33 3.71 5.03 6.73
C GLY A 33 3.89 3.95 7.80
N ASP A 34 2.81 3.28 8.18
CA ASP A 34 2.82 2.29 9.27
C ASP A 34 3.36 0.93 8.82
N ASN A 35 3.08 0.51 7.58
CA ASN A 35 3.42 -0.83 7.11
C ASN A 35 4.68 -0.86 6.23
N PHE A 36 5.05 0.25 5.59
CA PHE A 36 6.10 0.27 4.57
C PHE A 36 6.84 1.62 4.45
N SER A 37 7.34 2.11 5.59
CA SER A 37 8.07 3.39 5.70
C SER A 37 9.32 3.49 4.82
N SER A 38 9.91 2.35 4.42
CA SER A 38 11.09 2.29 3.55
C SER A 38 10.84 2.86 2.16
N VAL A 39 9.68 2.59 1.55
CA VAL A 39 9.30 3.16 0.23
C VAL A 39 9.17 4.67 0.32
N LEU A 40 8.56 5.18 1.40
CA LEU A 40 8.42 6.62 1.63
C LEU A 40 9.79 7.29 1.82
N LEU A 41 10.67 6.67 2.60
CA LEU A 41 12.02 7.18 2.83
C LEU A 41 12.80 7.28 1.51
N TYR A 42 12.89 6.19 0.73
CA TYR A 42 13.66 6.20 -0.51
C TYR A 42 13.04 7.10 -1.59
N GLY A 43 11.70 7.18 -1.67
CA GLY A 43 11.02 8.13 -2.53
C GLY A 43 11.31 9.59 -2.15
N SER A 44 11.31 9.91 -0.85
CA SER A 44 11.61 11.27 -0.37
C SER A 44 13.06 11.68 -0.63
N ILE A 45 14.02 10.76 -0.48
CA ILE A 45 15.43 11.01 -0.77
C ILE A 45 15.63 11.20 -2.27
N LEU A 46 14.98 10.40 -3.11
CA LEU A 46 15.09 10.54 -4.56
C LEU A 46 14.62 11.92 -5.05
N GLU A 47 13.45 12.37 -4.58
CA GLU A 47 12.95 13.72 -4.88
C GLU A 47 13.86 14.81 -4.27
N ALA A 48 14.30 14.66 -3.03
CA ALA A 48 15.23 15.62 -2.43
C ALA A 48 16.56 15.72 -3.20
N TYR A 49 17.08 14.60 -3.69
CA TYR A 49 18.37 14.53 -4.37
C TYR A 49 18.32 15.12 -5.78
N THR A 50 17.17 15.03 -6.48
CA THR A 50 16.95 15.76 -7.74
C THR A 50 16.93 17.27 -7.50
N PHE A 51 16.31 17.75 -6.41
CA PHE A 51 16.35 19.17 -6.03
C PHE A 51 17.76 19.64 -5.68
N MET A 52 18.56 18.79 -5.03
CA MET A 52 19.94 19.11 -4.65
C MET A 52 20.93 19.07 -5.82
N LYS A 53 20.49 18.70 -7.05
CA LYS A 53 21.36 18.50 -8.23
C LYS A 53 22.53 17.57 -7.92
N GLY A 54 22.24 16.50 -7.17
CA GLY A 54 23.28 15.58 -6.76
C GLY A 54 23.85 14.76 -7.93
N GLU A 55 24.96 14.10 -7.66
CA GLU A 55 25.72 13.36 -8.67
C GLU A 55 24.94 12.14 -9.22
N PRO A 56 24.96 11.88 -10.54
CA PRO A 56 24.14 10.85 -11.17
C PRO A 56 24.39 9.43 -10.68
N ASP A 57 25.60 9.12 -10.19
CA ASP A 57 25.95 7.79 -9.68
C ASP A 57 25.15 7.44 -8.41
N MET A 58 25.02 8.41 -7.49
CA MET A 58 24.23 8.26 -6.28
C MET A 58 22.72 8.22 -6.56
N MET A 59 22.24 8.96 -7.58
CA MET A 59 20.86 8.85 -8.05
C MET A 59 20.51 7.42 -8.48
N ALA A 60 21.43 6.75 -9.21
CA ALA A 60 21.21 5.38 -9.65
C ALA A 60 21.17 4.39 -8.48
N GLU A 61 21.99 4.58 -7.45
CA GLU A 61 21.94 3.77 -6.22
C GLU A 61 20.63 3.98 -5.46
N TYR A 62 20.15 5.22 -5.32
CA TYR A 62 18.86 5.50 -4.68
C TYR A 62 17.68 4.94 -5.46
N GLN A 63 17.70 5.03 -6.79
CA GLN A 63 16.70 4.40 -7.65
C GLN A 63 16.63 2.89 -7.43
N LYS A 64 17.78 2.20 -7.37
CA LYS A 64 17.80 0.75 -7.09
C LYS A 64 17.17 0.40 -5.75
N ARG A 65 17.46 1.19 -4.71
CA ARG A 65 16.88 0.98 -3.37
C ARG A 65 15.38 1.24 -3.35
N TYR A 66 14.93 2.27 -4.07
CA TYR A 66 13.53 2.56 -4.26
C TYR A 66 12.82 1.40 -4.98
N ASP A 67 13.37 0.93 -6.10
CA ASP A 67 12.81 -0.20 -6.87
C ASP A 67 12.72 -1.48 -6.03
N ALA A 68 13.76 -1.79 -5.25
CA ALA A 68 13.74 -2.94 -4.34
C ALA A 68 12.64 -2.82 -3.28
N SER A 69 12.47 -1.63 -2.69
CA SER A 69 11.41 -1.38 -1.70
C SER A 69 10.01 -1.45 -2.33
N LEU A 70 9.85 -1.02 -3.58
CA LEU A 70 8.60 -1.14 -4.33
C LEU A 70 8.25 -2.60 -4.64
N VAL A 71 9.23 -3.43 -4.97
CA VAL A 71 8.99 -4.87 -5.17
C VAL A 71 8.45 -5.50 -3.90
N MET A 72 9.04 -5.20 -2.74
CA MET A 72 8.56 -5.74 -1.46
C MET A 72 7.15 -5.24 -1.11
N LEU A 73 6.85 -3.96 -1.39
CA LEU A 73 5.50 -3.41 -1.21
C LEU A 73 4.49 -4.12 -2.13
N LYS A 74 4.88 -4.37 -3.40
CA LYS A 74 4.04 -5.08 -4.38
C LYS A 74 3.76 -6.50 -3.93
N GLU A 75 4.76 -7.24 -3.46
CA GLU A 75 4.59 -8.58 -2.90
C GLU A 75 3.57 -8.53 -1.75
N LEU A 76 3.74 -7.64 -0.78
CA LEU A 76 2.81 -7.48 0.35
C LEU A 76 1.38 -7.15 -0.11
N ALA A 77 1.22 -6.25 -1.09
CA ALA A 77 -0.09 -5.92 -1.66
C ALA A 77 -0.74 -7.10 -2.40
N GLU A 78 0.05 -7.89 -3.14
CA GLU A 78 -0.42 -9.09 -3.84
C GLU A 78 -0.82 -10.21 -2.86
N TYR A 79 -0.17 -10.32 -1.70
CA TYR A 79 -0.59 -11.26 -0.64
C TYR A 79 -1.94 -10.89 -0.01
N LYS A 80 -2.26 -9.58 0.11
CA LYS A 80 -3.56 -9.13 0.63
C LYS A 80 -4.71 -9.41 -0.36
N ASN A 81 -4.48 -9.24 -1.66
CA ASN A 81 -5.50 -9.47 -2.71
C ASN A 81 -5.74 -10.94 -3.05
N ARG A 82 -4.92 -11.88 -2.55
CA ARG A 82 -5.12 -13.33 -2.77
C ARG A 82 -6.13 -13.97 -1.83
N ASN A 83 -6.39 -13.35 -0.67
CA ASN A 83 -7.30 -13.90 0.34
C ASN A 83 -8.68 -13.23 0.33
N ASP A 84 -8.83 -12.06 -0.29
CA ASP A 84 -10.13 -11.40 -0.48
C ASP A 84 -10.83 -11.89 -1.75
N THR A 85 -11.00 -13.20 -1.80
CA THR A 85 -11.84 -13.82 -2.80
C THR A 85 -12.82 -14.74 -2.10
N TYR A 86 -13.83 -14.14 -1.48
CA TYR A 86 -15.11 -14.82 -1.25
C TYR A 86 -15.77 -15.30 -2.57
N ARG A 87 -15.09 -15.12 -3.72
CA ARG A 87 -15.55 -15.39 -5.08
C ARG A 87 -14.52 -16.04 -6.00
N ALA A 88 -13.45 -16.68 -5.51
CA ALA A 88 -12.51 -17.40 -6.39
C ALA A 88 -12.54 -18.91 -6.14
N GLY A 89 -13.26 -19.61 -7.00
CA GLY A 89 -13.03 -21.04 -7.29
C GLY A 89 -11.80 -21.24 -8.18
N GLN A 90 -10.70 -20.51 -7.97
CA GLN A 90 -9.49 -20.72 -8.75
C GLN A 90 -8.66 -21.85 -8.15
N GLY A 91 -8.62 -22.96 -8.89
CA GLY A 91 -7.84 -24.14 -8.57
C GLY A 91 -6.36 -23.78 -8.36
N ARG A 92 -5.88 -24.14 -7.17
CA ARG A 92 -4.48 -24.00 -6.79
C ARG A 92 -3.65 -24.98 -7.62
N ARG A 93 -2.72 -24.49 -8.45
CA ARG A 93 -1.61 -25.33 -8.90
C ARG A 93 -0.65 -25.47 -7.72
N ALA A 94 -0.61 -26.66 -7.11
CA ALA A 94 0.50 -27.06 -6.29
C ALA A 94 1.75 -27.08 -7.17
N VAL A 95 2.75 -26.30 -6.81
CA VAL A 95 4.08 -26.42 -7.39
C VAL A 95 4.72 -27.63 -6.72
N VAL A 96 5.04 -28.64 -7.52
CA VAL A 96 5.94 -29.75 -7.16
C VAL A 96 7.37 -29.24 -7.17
#